data_AF-A0A9X2B9M8-F1
#
_entry.id   AF-A0A9X2B9M8-F1
#
_cell.length_a   1.000
_cell.length_b   1.000
_cell.length_c   1.000
_cell.angle_alpha   90.00
_cell.angle_beta   90.00
_cell.angle_gamma   90.00
#
_symmetry.space_group_name_H-M   'P 1'
#
loop_
_entity.id
_entity.type
_entity.pdbx_description
1 polymer ?
#
loop_
_entity_poly.entity_id
_entity_poly.type
_entity_poly.pdbx_seq_one_letter_code
_entity_poly.pdbx_strand_id
1 'polypeptide(L)'
;MFQQTKDNTIYIGAKQYLKDIVKSIPSNVIVFKKLPGLGATSGEIENKTRNSIIIEPNVPVIVGKCKKYNGGKAIKLLGVYEGKTEEQILDYLNSKVKVKKIIVTPESFRRVKDAINSVDGYNLYSDFFLLFDECERTIQDVSYRADIVLPINDFFKFKNKAFISATPIMPSDPRFKKEKFRTLFIEPNFKYKETLKLVSTNNVFLSFKQFLKKNPREKYFIFFKSTDSIGQFIRAFDIQQESAVFCAKESKQKLKANGFSFVHTSLEPFKKYNFFTGRFFSAVDIEYEDYKCNPTIIMLTDLVFAPHSIIDPLTESIQIAGRFRRPKDENITLKKEIVHITNYDPVLQSMTRKEAIQYVNERFLIYEYLNVYLTAATKQGTIDALKEMLDRSEYKRYINPDGSRNYFMQDNIIHQYQTNAFYHNSKNLKAAYQGTSFFNIDDRIDEFKFSDKDRKASGQHAPLKSVFEIVVPILHEINKPGYNIFKRINQMDFLEAEYPKAVSAYRLLGYERIKELNFNYSKVKTAIKQKEDIESAFGLVDFIDKNFKVGEELSSSQICGRIANGIKQNKLYNLKPNVHLLQKYCKLSNRFSLGRKHGGKEVKGYRILEIYHNVKQ
;
A
#
# COMPACT_ATOMS: atom_id res chain seq x y z
N MET A 1 30.09 7.34 10.78
CA MET A 1 29.38 6.13 11.25
C MET A 1 29.97 5.74 12.58
N PHE A 2 29.16 5.58 13.62
CA PHE A 2 29.64 5.02 14.89
C PHE A 2 29.94 3.54 14.67
N GLN A 3 31.18 3.11 14.91
CA GLN A 3 31.58 1.70 14.75
C GLN A 3 30.99 0.85 15.88
N GLN A 4 30.46 -0.33 15.54
CA GLN A 4 30.04 -1.31 16.53
C GLN A 4 31.29 -1.90 17.19
N THR A 5 31.42 -1.73 18.50
CA THR A 5 32.46 -2.36 19.33
C THR A 5 31.82 -3.35 20.30
N LYS A 6 32.58 -4.34 20.79
CA LYS A 6 32.09 -5.29 21.80
C LYS A 6 31.58 -4.57 23.05
N ASP A 7 32.28 -3.51 23.49
CA ASP A 7 31.94 -2.72 24.68
C ASP A 7 30.61 -1.94 24.56
N ASN A 8 30.10 -1.80 23.33
CA ASN A 8 28.85 -1.10 23.03
C ASN A 8 27.69 -2.05 22.67
N THR A 9 27.84 -3.35 22.92
CA THR A 9 26.82 -4.35 22.59
C THR A 9 26.35 -5.08 23.84
N ILE A 10 25.02 -5.16 24.03
CA ILE A 10 24.38 -5.95 25.07
C ILE A 10 23.54 -7.03 24.41
N TYR A 11 23.71 -8.29 24.82
CA TYR A 11 22.95 -9.40 24.26
C TYR A 11 21.59 -9.56 24.95
N ILE A 12 20.57 -9.88 24.17
CA ILE A 12 19.21 -10.17 24.67
C ILE A 12 18.78 -11.58 24.28
N GLY A 13 18.29 -12.32 25.27
CA GLY A 13 17.69 -13.64 25.15
C GLY A 13 16.29 -13.61 24.57
N ALA A 14 15.82 -14.78 24.10
CA ALA A 14 14.44 -14.94 23.69
C ALA A 14 13.50 -14.64 24.88
N LYS A 15 12.38 -13.96 24.61
CA LYS A 15 11.36 -13.55 25.61
C LYS A 15 11.84 -12.56 26.69
N GLN A 16 13.08 -12.07 26.65
CA GLN A 16 13.53 -10.98 27.52
C GLN A 16 13.08 -9.61 26.99
N TYR A 17 12.86 -8.68 27.90
CA TYR A 17 12.65 -7.26 27.65
C TYR A 17 13.90 -6.45 27.98
N LEU A 18 13.98 -5.22 27.47
CA LEU A 18 15.14 -4.34 27.69
C LEU A 18 15.42 -4.12 29.18
N LYS A 19 14.38 -4.02 30.02
CA LYS A 19 14.50 -3.84 31.46
C LYS A 19 15.17 -5.02 32.19
N ASP A 20 15.17 -6.21 31.59
CA ASP A 20 15.74 -7.42 32.17
C ASP A 20 17.27 -7.45 32.01
N ILE A 21 17.79 -6.71 31.03
CA ILE A 21 19.22 -6.67 30.67
C ILE A 21 19.85 -5.28 30.88
N VAL A 22 19.03 -4.23 30.98
CA VAL A 22 19.47 -2.84 31.19
C VAL A 22 18.65 -2.24 32.33
N LYS A 23 19.30 -2.01 33.49
CA LYS A 23 18.66 -1.42 34.68
C LYS A 23 18.00 -0.05 34.40
N SER A 24 18.69 0.79 33.63
CA SER A 24 18.20 2.10 33.18
C SER A 24 18.91 2.50 31.91
N ILE A 25 18.21 3.15 30.97
CA ILE A 25 18.83 3.64 29.73
C ILE A 25 19.93 4.67 30.09
N PRO A 26 21.19 4.44 29.67
CA PRO A 26 22.28 5.39 29.92
C PRO A 26 22.02 6.75 29.28
N SER A 27 22.69 7.80 29.77
CA SER A 27 22.69 9.11 29.10
C SER A 27 23.65 9.13 27.90
N ASN A 28 23.39 10.03 26.95
CA ASN A 28 24.19 10.28 25.75
C ASN A 28 24.40 9.00 24.92
N VAL A 29 23.34 8.22 24.74
CA VAL A 29 23.33 7.05 23.87
C VAL A 29 22.23 7.13 22.81
N ILE A 30 22.52 6.57 21.65
CA ILE A 30 21.50 6.16 20.67
C ILE A 30 21.36 4.65 20.79
N VAL A 31 20.26 4.19 21.37
CA VAL A 31 20.00 2.76 21.55
C VAL A 31 19.40 2.19 20.27
N PHE A 32 20.13 1.27 19.64
CA PHE A 32 19.65 0.48 18.52
C PHE A 32 19.17 -0.87 19.05
N LYS A 33 17.85 -1.00 19.24
CA LYS A 33 17.26 -2.17 19.89
C LYS A 33 17.17 -3.42 18.98
N LYS A 34 17.38 -3.27 17.66
CA LYS A 34 17.28 -4.28 16.56
C LYS A 34 15.94 -5.02 16.42
N LEU A 35 15.22 -5.21 17.51
CA LEU A 35 13.90 -5.83 17.56
C LEU A 35 12.86 -4.80 18.04
N PRO A 36 11.73 -4.67 17.32
CA PRO A 36 10.59 -3.92 17.81
C PRO A 36 9.93 -4.65 18.99
N GLY A 37 9.43 -3.88 19.97
CA GLY A 37 8.66 -4.44 21.09
C GLY A 37 9.45 -4.95 22.29
N LEU A 38 10.75 -4.62 22.43
CA LEU A 38 11.54 -4.98 23.61
C LEU A 38 11.14 -4.20 24.90
N GLY A 39 9.99 -3.53 24.91
CA GLY A 39 9.46 -2.87 26.11
C GLY A 39 10.29 -1.70 26.62
N ALA A 40 11.08 -1.03 25.77
CA ALA A 40 11.95 0.07 26.18
C ALA A 40 11.21 1.19 26.93
N THR A 41 10.16 1.73 26.33
CA THR A 41 9.32 2.78 26.94
C THR A 41 8.62 2.30 28.19
N SER A 42 8.14 1.06 28.21
CA SER A 42 7.58 0.44 29.42
C SER A 42 8.63 0.37 30.54
N GLY A 43 9.88 0.01 30.23
CA GLY A 43 10.98 -0.04 31.18
C GLY A 43 11.32 1.32 31.76
N GLU A 44 11.33 2.39 30.96
CA GLU A 44 11.58 3.74 31.45
C GLU A 44 10.41 4.30 32.30
N ILE A 45 9.17 3.97 31.94
CA ILE A 45 7.98 4.28 32.76
C ILE A 45 8.06 3.56 34.11
N GLU A 46 8.48 2.29 34.12
CA GLU A 46 8.62 1.45 35.31
C GLU A 46 9.85 1.78 36.17
N ASN A 47 10.78 2.57 35.66
CA ASN A 47 11.99 2.97 36.37
C ASN A 47 11.67 3.90 37.55
N LYS A 48 11.87 3.43 38.78
CA LYS A 48 11.56 4.17 40.02
C LYS A 48 12.70 5.07 40.54
N THR A 49 13.80 5.23 39.81
CA THR A 49 14.99 5.94 40.32
C THR A 49 15.16 7.35 39.77
N ARG A 50 14.40 7.76 38.75
CA ARG A 50 14.52 9.09 38.13
C ARG A 50 13.22 9.58 37.51
N ASN A 51 13.02 10.90 37.48
CA ASN A 51 11.95 11.51 36.71
C ASN A 51 12.26 11.40 35.21
N SER A 52 11.23 11.22 34.39
CA SER A 52 11.42 11.00 32.95
C SER A 52 10.37 11.72 32.13
N ILE A 53 10.82 12.35 31.05
CA ILE A 53 9.98 12.84 29.95
C ILE A 53 10.30 11.96 28.73
N ILE A 54 9.27 11.31 28.19
CA ILE A 54 9.38 10.44 27.03
C ILE A 54 8.67 11.11 25.87
N ILE A 55 9.44 11.55 24.87
CA ILE A 55 8.91 12.05 23.62
C ILE A 55 8.46 10.85 22.78
N GLU A 56 7.15 10.75 22.57
CA GLU A 56 6.50 9.68 21.81
C GLU A 56 5.72 10.31 20.64
N PRO A 57 6.12 10.07 19.38
CA PRO A 57 5.48 10.70 18.23
C PRO A 57 4.03 10.24 18.02
N ASN A 58 3.61 9.08 18.51
CA ASN A 58 2.31 8.48 18.19
C ASN A 58 1.31 8.54 19.37
N VAL A 59 0.25 9.37 19.23
CA VAL A 59 -0.79 9.55 20.27
C VAL A 59 -1.44 8.24 20.73
N PRO A 60 -1.88 7.31 19.83
CA PRO A 60 -2.32 5.97 20.22
C PRO A 60 -1.42 5.24 21.23
N VAL A 61 -0.10 5.38 21.15
CA VAL A 61 0.83 4.77 22.13
C VAL A 61 0.70 5.42 23.48
N ILE A 62 0.70 6.75 23.52
CA ILE A 62 0.52 7.51 24.76
C ILE A 62 -0.77 7.07 25.46
N VAL A 63 -1.88 7.04 24.73
CA VAL A 63 -3.19 6.61 25.26
C VAL A 63 -3.15 5.17 25.75
N GLY A 64 -2.60 4.24 24.96
CA GLY A 64 -2.49 2.83 25.34
C GLY A 64 -1.65 2.61 26.60
N LYS A 65 -0.51 3.30 26.73
CA LYS A 65 0.35 3.23 27.93
C LYS A 65 -0.35 3.87 29.13
N CYS A 66 -1.00 5.02 28.97
CA CYS A 66 -1.74 5.65 30.06
C CYS A 66 -2.87 4.75 30.57
N LYS A 67 -3.64 4.13 29.67
CA LYS A 67 -4.68 3.15 30.03
C LYS A 67 -4.10 1.98 30.82
N LYS A 68 -2.98 1.41 30.36
CA LYS A 68 -2.29 0.30 31.02
C LYS A 68 -1.80 0.66 32.43
N TYR A 69 -1.09 1.78 32.58
CA TYR A 69 -0.42 2.12 33.85
C TYR A 69 -1.36 2.79 34.83
N ASN A 70 -2.23 3.71 34.40
CA ASN A 70 -3.15 4.40 35.32
C ASN A 70 -4.34 3.53 35.74
N GLY A 71 -4.64 2.47 34.98
CA GLY A 71 -5.63 1.45 35.38
C GLY A 71 -5.12 0.53 36.49
N GLY A 72 -3.80 0.40 36.67
CA GLY A 72 -3.17 -0.35 37.76
C GLY A 72 -2.67 0.58 38.86
N LYS A 73 -2.85 0.22 40.14
CA LYS A 73 -2.51 1.11 41.27
C LYS A 73 -1.00 1.35 41.51
N ALA A 74 -0.10 0.89 40.64
CA ALA A 74 1.35 0.86 40.91
C ALA A 74 2.14 2.08 40.41
N ILE A 75 1.74 2.71 39.30
CA ILE A 75 2.47 3.82 38.66
C ILE A 75 1.45 4.81 38.08
N LYS A 76 1.61 6.11 38.39
CA LYS A 76 0.80 7.17 37.77
C LYS A 76 1.60 7.83 36.64
N LEU A 77 1.20 7.59 35.40
CA LEU A 77 1.77 8.13 34.17
C LEU A 77 0.94 9.31 33.66
N LEU A 78 1.57 10.44 33.39
CA LEU A 78 0.91 11.56 32.72
C LEU A 78 1.13 11.49 31.20
N GLY A 79 0.03 11.36 30.45
CA GLY A 79 0.04 11.48 28.99
C GLY A 79 -0.33 12.89 28.55
N VAL A 80 0.56 13.54 27.79
CA VAL A 80 0.39 14.91 27.30
C VAL A 80 0.38 14.93 25.77
N TYR A 81 -0.76 15.27 25.19
CA TYR A 81 -0.96 15.39 23.75
C TYR A 81 -1.93 16.55 23.48
N GLU A 82 -2.32 16.78 22.22
CA GLU A 82 -3.31 17.81 21.86
C GLU A 82 -4.56 17.71 22.73
N GLY A 83 -5.04 18.85 23.24
CA GLY A 83 -6.20 18.95 24.13
C GLY A 83 -5.92 18.79 25.64
N LYS A 84 -4.69 18.48 26.07
CA LYS A 84 -4.30 18.51 27.49
C LYS A 84 -3.94 19.92 27.97
N THR A 85 -4.45 20.34 29.13
CA THR A 85 -4.20 21.69 29.66
C THR A 85 -2.92 21.75 30.49
N GLU A 86 -2.36 22.94 30.64
CA GLU A 86 -1.20 23.17 31.51
C GLU A 86 -1.52 22.86 32.97
N GLU A 87 -2.70 23.26 33.44
CA GLU A 87 -3.22 22.97 34.79
C GLU A 87 -3.18 21.47 35.13
N GLN A 88 -3.53 20.58 34.19
CA GLN A 88 -3.44 19.13 34.40
C GLN A 88 -2.00 18.64 34.62
N ILE A 89 -1.02 19.34 34.04
CA ILE A 89 0.40 19.05 34.21
C ILE A 89 0.85 19.55 35.59
N LEU A 90 0.45 20.77 35.97
CA LEU A 90 0.74 21.35 37.29
C LEU A 90 0.18 20.48 38.42
N ASP A 91 -1.06 20.02 38.31
CA ASP A 91 -1.69 19.09 39.27
C ASP A 91 -0.87 17.81 39.43
N TYR A 92 -0.36 17.27 38.31
CA TYR A 92 0.47 16.07 38.34
C TYR A 92 1.83 16.32 39.00
N LEU A 93 2.48 17.45 38.69
CA LEU A 93 3.75 17.87 39.29
C LEU A 93 3.60 18.11 40.80
N ASN A 94 2.50 18.71 41.25
CA ASN A 94 2.21 18.97 42.67
C ASN A 94 1.64 17.76 43.42
N SER A 95 1.28 16.68 42.72
CA SER A 95 0.75 15.47 43.36
C SER A 95 1.78 14.70 44.20
N LYS A 96 1.30 13.83 45.10
CA LYS A 96 2.12 12.94 45.94
C LYS A 96 2.96 11.89 45.18
N VAL A 97 2.90 11.86 43.85
CA VAL A 97 3.73 10.98 43.01
C VAL A 97 5.20 11.40 43.14
N LYS A 98 6.03 10.57 43.79
CA LYS A 98 7.45 10.88 44.04
C LYS A 98 8.29 10.96 42.77
N VAL A 99 8.08 10.02 41.84
CA VAL A 99 8.86 9.92 40.61
C VAL A 99 7.94 10.26 39.43
N LYS A 100 8.18 11.42 38.81
CA LYS A 100 7.35 11.97 37.74
C LYS A 100 7.65 11.27 36.42
N LYS A 101 6.62 10.74 35.78
CA LYS A 101 6.66 10.08 34.48
C LYS A 101 5.70 10.78 33.54
N ILE A 102 6.25 11.45 32.54
CA ILE A 102 5.50 12.19 31.54
C ILE A 102 5.82 11.57 30.18
N ILE A 103 4.79 11.15 29.45
CA ILE A 103 4.92 10.75 28.04
C ILE A 103 4.17 11.78 27.19
N VAL A 104 4.84 12.34 26.19
CA VAL A 104 4.39 13.57 25.53
C VAL A 104 4.66 13.53 24.03
N THR A 105 3.74 14.08 23.22
CA THR A 105 4.03 14.28 21.79
C THR A 105 5.02 15.44 21.60
N PRO A 106 5.83 15.43 20.52
CA PRO A 106 6.74 16.54 20.23
C PRO A 106 6.07 17.92 20.26
N GLU A 107 4.88 18.06 19.68
CA GLU A 107 4.11 19.31 19.62
C GLU A 107 3.64 19.78 20.99
N SER A 108 3.41 18.85 21.90
CA SER A 108 2.90 19.14 23.24
C SER A 108 4.02 19.32 24.27
N PHE A 109 5.28 19.08 23.89
CA PHE A 109 6.43 19.18 24.79
C PHE A 109 6.58 20.59 25.39
N ARG A 110 6.27 21.63 24.61
CA ARG A 110 6.34 23.02 25.09
C ARG A 110 5.50 23.25 26.35
N ARG A 111 4.28 22.68 26.39
CA ARG A 111 3.40 22.75 27.58
C ARG A 111 4.01 22.08 28.80
N VAL A 112 4.70 20.94 28.63
CA VAL A 112 5.41 20.26 29.72
C VAL A 112 6.57 21.10 30.23
N LYS A 113 7.34 21.70 29.31
CA LYS A 113 8.44 22.61 29.64
C LYS A 113 7.96 23.82 30.43
N ASP A 114 6.90 24.48 29.97
CA ASP A 114 6.37 25.66 30.63
C ASP A 114 5.82 25.33 32.02
N ALA A 115 5.04 24.25 32.14
CA ALA A 115 4.53 23.78 33.43
C ALA A 115 5.66 23.45 34.43
N ILE A 116 6.70 22.71 34.02
CA ILE A 116 7.82 22.37 34.92
C ILE A 116 8.57 23.63 35.36
N ASN A 117 8.78 24.60 34.47
CA ASN A 117 9.48 25.84 34.82
C ASN A 117 8.65 26.78 35.72
N SER A 118 7.33 26.56 35.83
CA SER A 118 6.44 27.35 36.68
C SER A 118 6.26 26.79 38.09
N VAL A 119 6.79 25.60 38.38
CA VAL A 119 6.67 24.94 39.69
C VAL A 119 8.01 24.92 40.40
N ASP A 120 8.04 25.38 41.65
CA ASP A 120 9.22 25.28 42.50
C ASP A 120 9.55 23.81 42.82
N GLY A 121 10.85 23.48 42.85
CA GLY A 121 11.33 22.15 43.23
C GLY A 121 11.68 21.21 42.07
N TYR A 122 11.56 21.66 40.82
CA TYR A 122 12.05 20.93 39.66
C TYR A 122 12.89 21.81 38.73
N ASN A 123 14.07 21.33 38.36
CA ASN A 123 14.83 21.85 37.24
C ASN A 123 14.65 20.93 36.03
N LEU A 124 14.01 21.43 34.98
CA LEU A 124 13.70 20.67 33.76
C LEU A 124 14.91 19.92 33.20
N TYR A 125 16.05 20.59 33.09
CA TYR A 125 17.21 20.06 32.36
C TYR A 125 18.12 19.17 33.22
N SER A 126 18.11 19.30 34.55
CA SER A 126 18.93 18.46 35.43
C SER A 126 18.17 17.30 36.07
N ASP A 127 16.89 17.47 36.38
CA ASP A 127 16.15 16.53 37.24
C ASP A 127 15.35 15.50 36.45
N PHE A 128 15.13 15.75 35.16
CA PHE A 128 14.44 14.84 34.26
C PHE A 128 15.42 14.17 33.28
N PHE A 129 15.18 12.90 33.02
CA PHE A 129 15.75 12.20 31.87
C PHE A 129 14.84 12.40 30.65
N LEU A 130 15.39 12.88 29.54
CA LEU A 130 14.65 13.03 28.28
C LEU A 130 14.94 11.88 27.33
N LEU A 131 13.92 11.10 26.98
CA LEU A 131 14.01 10.00 26.03
C LEU A 131 13.23 10.33 24.76
N PHE A 132 13.86 10.25 23.60
CA PHE A 132 13.14 10.15 22.32
C PHE A 132 12.91 8.68 21.99
N ASP A 133 11.66 8.21 22.06
CA ASP A 133 11.27 6.89 21.55
C ASP A 133 10.95 6.94 20.06
N GLU A 134 11.15 5.80 19.39
CA GLU A 134 11.08 5.64 17.93
C GLU A 134 11.75 6.82 17.20
N CYS A 135 12.99 7.11 17.60
CA CYS A 135 13.71 8.32 17.24
C CYS A 135 13.93 8.51 15.73
N GLU A 136 13.88 7.44 14.92
CA GLU A 136 13.93 7.52 13.46
C GLU A 136 12.81 8.38 12.88
N ARG A 137 11.65 8.46 13.57
CA ARG A 137 10.51 9.27 13.12
C ARG A 137 10.84 10.75 13.07
N THR A 138 11.73 11.23 13.94
CA THR A 138 12.21 12.63 13.91
C THR A 138 12.86 13.00 12.58
N ILE A 139 13.41 12.02 11.85
CA ILE A 139 13.97 12.20 10.53
C ILE A 139 12.94 11.84 9.46
N GLN A 140 12.19 10.75 9.60
CA GLN A 140 11.26 10.31 8.54
C GLN A 140 10.07 11.24 8.34
N ASP A 141 9.55 11.81 9.43
CA ASP A 141 8.26 12.51 9.41
C ASP A 141 8.42 14.05 9.32
N VAL A 142 9.62 14.60 9.52
CA VAL A 142 9.86 16.06 9.62
C VAL A 142 9.45 16.84 8.36
N SER A 143 9.45 16.21 7.18
CA SER A 143 9.11 16.89 5.93
C SER A 143 7.63 17.27 5.80
N TYR A 144 6.74 16.55 6.49
CA TYR A 144 5.30 16.83 6.52
C TYR A 144 4.76 17.10 7.93
N ARG A 145 5.59 16.87 8.97
CA ARG A 145 5.31 17.14 10.38
C ARG A 145 6.50 17.89 10.98
N ALA A 146 6.70 19.13 10.52
CA ALA A 146 7.85 19.96 10.91
C ALA A 146 8.01 20.07 12.44
N ASP A 147 6.90 20.09 13.18
CA ASP A 147 6.91 20.23 14.62
C ASP A 147 7.47 19.00 15.38
N ILE A 148 7.70 17.87 14.69
CA ILE A 148 8.25 16.65 15.29
C ILE A 148 9.66 16.87 15.89
N VAL A 149 10.38 17.88 15.41
CA VAL A 149 11.73 18.21 15.87
C VAL A 149 11.79 19.41 16.83
N LEU A 150 10.66 20.02 17.21
CA LEU A 150 10.64 21.14 18.17
C LEU A 150 11.43 20.86 19.46
N PRO A 151 11.37 19.65 20.07
CA PRO A 151 12.08 19.40 21.32
C PRO A 151 13.60 19.25 21.17
N ILE A 152 14.16 19.19 19.95
CA ILE A 152 15.59 18.88 19.72
C ILE A 152 16.53 19.94 20.31
N ASN A 153 16.18 21.23 20.22
CA ASN A 153 17.02 22.28 20.80
C ASN A 153 17.08 22.19 22.32
N ASP A 154 15.96 21.83 22.96
CA ASP A 154 15.92 21.58 24.39
C ASP A 154 16.59 20.26 24.75
N PHE A 155 16.49 19.23 23.89
CA PHE A 155 17.15 17.93 24.09
C PHE A 155 18.62 18.09 24.43
N PHE A 156 19.36 18.90 23.69
CA PHE A 156 20.79 19.11 23.95
C PHE A 156 21.11 19.88 25.24
N LYS A 157 20.12 20.50 25.89
CA LYS A 157 20.27 21.14 27.20
C LYS A 157 20.09 20.17 28.37
N PHE A 158 19.41 19.03 28.16
CA PHE A 158 19.25 18.03 29.22
C PHE A 158 20.59 17.38 29.59
N LYS A 159 20.84 17.29 30.90
CA LYS A 159 21.97 16.56 31.46
C LYS A 159 21.87 15.06 31.15
N ASN A 160 20.67 14.52 31.30
CA ASN A 160 20.38 13.09 31.11
C ASN A 160 19.42 12.91 29.93
N LYS A 161 19.89 12.29 28.85
CA LYS A 161 19.13 12.20 27.60
C LYS A 161 19.53 11.00 26.74
N ALA A 162 18.60 10.46 25.96
CA ALA A 162 18.90 9.37 25.02
C ALA A 162 17.92 9.33 23.84
N PHE A 163 18.36 8.71 22.76
CA PHE A 163 17.54 8.29 21.62
C PHE A 163 17.38 6.77 21.67
N ILE A 164 16.21 6.25 21.29
CA ILE A 164 15.99 4.82 21.16
C ILE A 164 15.12 4.48 19.95
N SER A 165 15.49 3.44 19.22
CA SER A 165 14.72 2.94 18.08
C SER A 165 15.12 1.52 17.72
N ALA A 166 14.19 0.76 17.14
CA ALA A 166 14.48 -0.54 16.53
C ALA A 166 15.23 -0.38 15.22
N THR A 167 15.11 0.77 14.58
CA THR A 167 15.67 1.07 13.26
C THR A 167 16.12 2.53 13.22
N PRO A 168 17.09 2.93 14.06
CA PRO A 168 17.51 4.32 14.14
C PRO A 168 18.13 4.78 12.82
N ILE A 169 17.67 5.91 12.30
CA ILE A 169 18.41 6.67 11.29
C ILE A 169 19.40 7.55 12.06
N MET A 170 20.69 7.41 11.75
CA MET A 170 21.72 8.14 12.48
C MET A 170 21.68 9.63 12.14
N PRO A 171 21.41 10.52 13.13
CA PRO A 171 21.31 11.95 12.88
C PRO A 171 22.69 12.55 12.56
N SER A 172 22.72 13.54 11.67
CA SER A 172 23.94 14.27 11.28
C SER A 172 24.19 15.53 12.11
N ASP A 173 23.26 15.92 12.98
CA ASP A 173 23.40 17.10 13.84
C ASP A 173 24.72 17.03 14.65
N PRO A 174 25.63 18.01 14.49
CA PRO A 174 26.97 17.96 15.08
C PRO A 174 26.95 17.95 16.61
N ARG A 175 25.85 18.36 17.24
CA ARG A 175 25.70 18.34 18.70
C ARG A 175 25.74 16.91 19.26
N PHE A 176 25.32 15.88 18.51
CA PHE A 176 25.51 14.48 18.93
C PHE A 176 26.98 14.13 19.13
N LYS A 177 27.85 14.57 18.22
CA LYS A 177 29.30 14.37 18.34
C LYS A 177 29.89 15.21 19.48
N LYS A 178 29.46 16.47 19.61
CA LYS A 178 29.90 17.39 20.68
C LYS A 178 29.60 16.83 22.08
N GLU A 179 28.40 16.27 22.25
CA GLU A 179 27.92 15.63 23.48
C GLU A 179 28.43 14.18 23.65
N LYS A 180 29.31 13.71 22.76
CA LYS A 180 29.93 12.39 22.79
C LYS A 180 28.91 11.24 22.81
N PHE A 181 27.84 11.35 22.03
CA PHE A 181 26.90 10.25 21.89
C PHE A 181 27.59 9.01 21.32
N ARG A 182 27.24 7.85 21.88
CA ARG A 182 27.64 6.53 21.36
C ARG A 182 26.41 5.72 20.98
N THR A 183 26.56 4.78 20.06
CA THR A 183 25.51 3.81 19.76
C THR A 183 25.59 2.66 20.75
N LEU A 184 24.48 2.32 21.40
CA LEU A 184 24.33 1.12 22.22
C LEU A 184 23.51 0.10 21.43
N PHE A 185 24.12 -1.02 21.07
CA PHE A 185 23.46 -2.09 20.32
C PHE A 185 22.85 -3.10 21.28
N ILE A 186 21.57 -3.43 21.07
CA ILE A 186 20.94 -4.57 21.73
C ILE A 186 20.87 -5.70 20.70
N GLU A 187 21.69 -6.74 20.90
CA GLU A 187 21.86 -7.84 19.94
C GLU A 187 21.09 -9.08 20.39
N PRO A 188 20.12 -9.57 19.60
CA PRO A 188 19.48 -10.84 19.91
C PRO A 188 20.48 -11.99 19.78
N ASN A 189 20.56 -12.87 20.78
CA ASN A 189 21.39 -14.07 20.74
C ASN A 189 20.61 -15.34 20.33
N PHE A 190 19.45 -15.15 19.70
CA PHE A 190 18.54 -16.20 19.23
C PHE A 190 18.15 -15.96 17.76
N LYS A 191 17.61 -16.97 17.08
CA LYS A 191 17.12 -16.82 15.70
C LYS A 191 15.83 -15.98 15.68
N TYR A 192 15.88 -14.83 15.02
CA TYR A 192 14.75 -13.89 14.95
C TYR A 192 14.36 -13.46 13.53
N LYS A 193 15.13 -13.86 12.50
CA LYS A 193 14.85 -13.45 11.12
C LYS A 193 13.49 -13.99 10.66
N GLU A 194 12.69 -13.13 10.06
CA GLU A 194 11.41 -13.45 9.44
C GLU A 194 11.61 -13.67 7.93
N THR A 195 10.84 -14.57 7.32
CA THR A 195 10.87 -14.73 5.86
C THR A 195 9.93 -13.71 5.22
N LEU A 196 10.46 -12.92 4.27
CA LEU A 196 9.72 -11.96 3.46
C LEU A 196 9.65 -12.43 2.02
N LYS A 197 8.42 -12.54 1.49
CA LYS A 197 8.16 -12.81 0.08
C LYS A 197 8.18 -11.52 -0.72
N LEU A 198 9.20 -11.30 -1.54
CA LEU A 198 9.32 -10.10 -2.37
C LEU A 198 8.74 -10.38 -3.77
N VAL A 199 7.62 -9.75 -4.09
CA VAL A 199 6.94 -9.86 -5.38
C VAL A 199 7.25 -8.63 -6.21
N SER A 200 8.20 -8.78 -7.13
CA SER A 200 8.51 -7.80 -8.18
C SER A 200 7.47 -7.88 -9.28
N THR A 201 6.84 -6.78 -9.65
CA THR A 201 5.81 -6.82 -10.69
C THR A 201 5.79 -5.56 -11.56
N ASN A 202 5.29 -5.69 -12.78
CA ASN A 202 4.92 -4.54 -13.61
C ASN A 202 3.44 -4.15 -13.46
N ASN A 203 2.65 -4.87 -12.66
CA ASN A 203 1.26 -4.55 -12.33
C ASN A 203 0.93 -4.93 -10.86
N VAL A 204 0.97 -3.94 -9.97
CA VAL A 204 0.73 -4.13 -8.53
C VAL A 204 -0.70 -4.58 -8.25
N PHE A 205 -1.68 -4.01 -8.96
CA PHE A 205 -3.10 -4.33 -8.78
C PHE A 205 -3.39 -5.79 -9.11
N LEU A 206 -2.92 -6.28 -10.27
CA LEU A 206 -3.12 -7.66 -10.70
C LEU A 206 -2.36 -8.65 -9.81
N SER A 207 -1.12 -8.33 -9.41
CA SER A 207 -0.35 -9.16 -8.48
C SER A 207 -1.04 -9.29 -7.13
N PHE A 208 -1.58 -8.20 -6.60
CA PHE A 208 -2.32 -8.21 -5.35
C PHE A 208 -3.63 -9.01 -5.47
N LYS A 209 -4.41 -8.80 -6.54
CA LYS A 209 -5.62 -9.59 -6.84
C LYS A 209 -5.32 -11.09 -6.91
N GLN A 210 -4.25 -11.45 -7.64
CA GLN A 210 -3.78 -12.83 -7.77
C GLN A 210 -3.33 -13.41 -6.43
N PHE A 211 -2.63 -12.63 -5.62
CA PHE A 211 -2.20 -13.05 -4.29
C PHE A 211 -3.40 -13.41 -3.40
N LEU A 212 -4.41 -12.53 -3.33
CA LEU A 212 -5.63 -12.76 -2.55
C LEU A 212 -6.37 -14.02 -3.02
N LYS A 213 -6.57 -14.20 -4.34
CA LYS A 213 -7.24 -15.37 -4.92
C LYS A 213 -6.52 -16.69 -4.59
N LYS A 214 -5.18 -16.72 -4.67
CA LYS A 214 -4.38 -17.93 -4.41
C LYS A 214 -4.23 -18.26 -2.93
N ASN A 215 -4.41 -17.27 -2.06
CA ASN A 215 -4.12 -17.37 -0.65
C ASN A 215 -5.32 -16.91 0.16
N PRO A 216 -6.44 -17.66 0.19
CA PRO A 216 -7.56 -17.35 1.07
C PRO A 216 -7.08 -17.38 2.53
N ARG A 217 -7.40 -16.34 3.30
CA ARG A 217 -7.06 -16.16 4.71
C ARG A 217 -8.26 -15.58 5.45
N GLU A 218 -8.26 -15.76 6.77
CA GLU A 218 -9.26 -15.13 7.65
C GLU A 218 -9.12 -13.61 7.69
N LYS A 219 -7.88 -13.12 7.80
CA LYS A 219 -7.56 -11.69 7.87
C LYS A 219 -6.28 -11.37 7.11
N TYR A 220 -6.32 -10.29 6.35
CA TYR A 220 -5.18 -9.65 5.71
C TYR A 220 -4.91 -8.31 6.36
N PHE A 221 -3.63 -8.01 6.59
CA PHE A 221 -3.16 -6.74 7.12
C PHE A 221 -2.32 -6.05 6.05
N ILE A 222 -2.92 -5.06 5.39
CA ILE A 222 -2.43 -4.47 4.15
C ILE A 222 -1.90 -3.06 4.44
N PHE A 223 -0.60 -2.90 4.41
CA PHE A 223 0.10 -1.65 4.64
C PHE A 223 0.32 -0.95 3.30
N PHE A 224 -0.39 0.16 3.10
CA PHE A 224 -0.34 0.95 1.87
C PHE A 224 -0.54 2.43 2.20
N LYS A 225 0.43 3.29 1.88
CA LYS A 225 0.39 4.70 2.32
C LYS A 225 -0.69 5.53 1.60
N SER A 226 -1.08 5.15 0.39
CA SER A 226 -2.00 5.93 -0.46
C SER A 226 -3.46 5.62 -0.19
N THR A 227 -4.16 6.58 0.41
CA THR A 227 -5.62 6.48 0.67
C THR A 227 -6.44 6.41 -0.62
N ASP A 228 -6.01 7.10 -1.67
CA ASP A 228 -6.69 7.08 -2.98
C ASP A 228 -6.59 5.69 -3.62
N SER A 229 -5.40 5.09 -3.58
CA SER A 229 -5.16 3.75 -4.10
C SER A 229 -5.87 2.68 -3.27
N ILE A 230 -5.91 2.83 -1.93
CA ILE A 230 -6.74 1.97 -1.06
C ILE A 230 -8.20 2.02 -1.50
N GLY A 231 -8.76 3.22 -1.67
CA GLY A 231 -10.16 3.36 -2.09
C GLY A 231 -10.44 2.75 -3.46
N GLN A 232 -9.50 2.88 -4.41
CA GLN A 232 -9.58 2.23 -5.72
C GLN A 232 -9.59 0.70 -5.58
N PHE A 233 -8.67 0.14 -4.79
CA PHE A 233 -8.53 -1.31 -4.61
C PHE A 233 -9.78 -1.90 -3.95
N ILE A 234 -10.30 -1.27 -2.90
CA ILE A 234 -11.50 -1.75 -2.21
C ILE A 234 -12.68 -1.82 -3.18
N ARG A 235 -12.93 -0.76 -3.96
CA ARG A 235 -14.03 -0.73 -4.94
C ARG A 235 -13.85 -1.75 -6.06
N ALA A 236 -12.66 -1.83 -6.64
CA ALA A 236 -12.39 -2.69 -7.78
C ALA A 236 -12.39 -4.19 -7.42
N PHE A 237 -12.20 -4.54 -6.14
CA PHE A 237 -12.35 -5.91 -5.65
C PHE A 237 -13.71 -6.21 -5.03
N ASP A 238 -14.60 -5.23 -4.95
CA ASP A 238 -15.91 -5.33 -4.31
C ASP A 238 -15.86 -5.84 -2.85
N ILE A 239 -14.91 -5.31 -2.07
CA ILE A 239 -14.66 -5.73 -0.66
C ILE A 239 -15.05 -4.66 0.37
N GLN A 240 -15.93 -3.71 0.01
CA GLN A 240 -16.29 -2.53 0.81
C GLN A 240 -16.79 -2.91 2.21
N GLN A 241 -17.66 -3.92 2.31
CA GLN A 241 -18.27 -4.34 3.58
C GLN A 241 -17.34 -5.20 4.45
N GLU A 242 -16.34 -5.82 3.82
CA GLU A 242 -15.33 -6.67 4.46
C GLU A 242 -14.02 -5.93 4.76
N SER A 243 -13.96 -4.63 4.46
CA SER A 243 -12.76 -3.80 4.62
C SER A 243 -12.85 -2.83 5.79
N ALA A 244 -11.75 -2.68 6.52
CA ALA A 244 -11.51 -1.60 7.48
C ALA A 244 -10.26 -0.81 7.05
N VAL A 245 -10.28 0.52 7.21
CA VAL A 245 -9.15 1.40 6.89
C VAL A 245 -8.73 2.18 8.14
N PHE A 246 -7.45 2.06 8.49
CA PHE A 246 -6.82 2.70 9.64
C PHE A 246 -5.90 3.83 9.16
N CYS A 247 -6.30 5.09 9.38
CA CYS A 247 -5.62 6.26 8.82
C CYS A 247 -5.65 7.50 9.73
N ALA A 248 -5.04 8.59 9.29
CA ALA A 248 -5.11 9.89 9.97
C ALA A 248 -6.52 10.51 9.89
N LYS A 249 -6.78 11.57 10.69
CA LYS A 249 -8.11 12.18 10.83
C LYS A 249 -8.59 12.80 9.51
N GLU A 250 -7.69 13.46 8.80
CA GLU A 250 -7.90 14.11 7.50
C GLU A 250 -8.25 13.06 6.44
N SER A 251 -7.47 11.97 6.40
CA SER A 251 -7.71 10.81 5.54
C SER A 251 -9.06 10.14 5.83
N LYS A 252 -9.46 10.06 7.10
CA LYS A 252 -10.75 9.47 7.50
C LYS A 252 -11.91 10.25 6.92
N GLN A 253 -11.87 11.58 6.99
CA GLN A 253 -12.92 12.45 6.44
C GLN A 253 -13.05 12.23 4.92
N LYS A 254 -11.92 12.22 4.19
CA LYS A 254 -11.89 11.98 2.75
C LYS A 254 -12.48 10.61 2.36
N LEU A 255 -12.08 9.54 3.05
CA LEU A 255 -12.59 8.19 2.76
C LEU A 255 -14.08 8.04 3.10
N LYS A 256 -14.52 8.63 4.21
CA LYS A 256 -15.95 8.65 4.59
C LYS A 256 -16.81 9.35 3.54
N ALA A 257 -16.35 10.49 3.02
CA ALA A 257 -17.02 11.21 1.93
C ALA A 257 -17.11 10.36 0.65
N ASN A 258 -16.15 9.46 0.43
CA ASN A 258 -16.14 8.51 -0.70
C ASN A 258 -16.90 7.20 -0.42
N GLY A 259 -17.75 7.16 0.60
CA GLY A 259 -18.65 6.02 0.88
C GLY A 259 -18.04 4.88 1.69
N PHE A 260 -16.85 5.05 2.30
CA PHE A 260 -16.26 4.01 3.15
C PHE A 260 -16.75 4.08 4.60
N SER A 261 -17.40 3.01 5.07
CA SER A 261 -18.06 2.97 6.38
C SER A 261 -17.12 2.66 7.55
N PHE A 262 -16.09 1.84 7.35
CA PHE A 262 -15.22 1.37 8.43
C PHE A 262 -13.85 2.03 8.34
N VAL A 263 -13.79 3.30 8.76
CA VAL A 263 -12.57 4.12 8.69
C VAL A 263 -12.26 4.69 10.07
N HIS A 264 -11.08 4.37 10.58
CA HIS A 264 -10.73 4.52 12.00
C HIS A 264 -9.40 5.25 12.18
N THR A 265 -9.29 6.04 13.26
CA THR A 265 -8.08 6.78 13.66
C THR A 265 -7.32 6.10 14.81
N SER A 266 -7.87 5.00 15.31
CA SER A 266 -7.36 4.12 16.36
C SER A 266 -7.56 2.67 15.91
N LEU A 267 -6.89 1.72 16.57
CA LEU A 267 -7.25 0.32 16.40
C LEU A 267 -8.68 0.09 16.87
N GLU A 268 -9.39 -0.68 16.07
CA GLU A 268 -10.79 -1.09 16.21
C GLU A 268 -10.86 -2.55 15.73
N PRO A 269 -11.95 -3.28 16.02
CA PRO A 269 -12.06 -4.69 15.62
C PRO A 269 -11.74 -4.92 14.14
N PHE A 270 -10.83 -5.87 13.89
CA PHE A 270 -10.36 -6.17 12.54
C PHE A 270 -11.42 -6.89 11.71
N LYS A 271 -11.48 -6.56 10.43
CA LYS A 271 -12.26 -7.27 9.40
C LYS A 271 -11.38 -8.24 8.64
N LYS A 272 -11.87 -8.77 7.52
CA LYS A 272 -11.09 -9.63 6.62
C LYS A 272 -9.99 -8.86 5.90
N TYR A 273 -10.26 -7.63 5.44
CA TYR A 273 -9.27 -6.78 4.78
C TYR A 273 -9.00 -5.54 5.63
N ASN A 274 -7.80 -5.42 6.21
CA ASN A 274 -7.46 -4.31 7.10
C ASN A 274 -6.36 -3.47 6.46
N PHE A 275 -6.69 -2.29 5.96
CA PHE A 275 -5.76 -1.38 5.32
C PHE A 275 -5.17 -0.39 6.32
N PHE A 276 -3.86 -0.22 6.33
CA PHE A 276 -3.13 0.67 7.24
C PHE A 276 -2.33 1.68 6.44
N THR A 277 -2.45 2.97 6.78
CA THR A 277 -1.58 4.03 6.23
C THR A 277 -0.38 4.30 7.15
N GLY A 278 0.54 5.17 6.71
CA GLY A 278 1.86 5.40 7.36
C GLY A 278 1.81 5.71 8.87
N ARG A 279 0.71 6.27 9.38
CA ARG A 279 0.51 6.52 10.82
C ARG A 279 0.56 5.24 11.68
N PHE A 280 0.17 4.11 11.09
CA PHE A 280 0.07 2.81 11.78
C PHE A 280 1.27 1.89 11.51
N PHE A 281 2.26 2.34 10.75
CA PHE A 281 3.45 1.53 10.44
C PHE A 281 4.33 1.37 11.68
N SER A 282 4.32 2.38 12.57
CA SER A 282 5.06 2.37 13.82
C SER A 282 4.14 2.54 15.03
N ALA A 283 4.67 2.15 16.18
CA ALA A 283 4.15 2.45 17.51
C ALA A 283 2.84 1.73 17.92
N VAL A 284 1.98 1.28 17.00
CA VAL A 284 0.73 0.57 17.36
C VAL A 284 0.97 -0.93 17.57
N ASP A 285 0.85 -1.42 18.80
CA ASP A 285 0.93 -2.86 19.11
C ASP A 285 -0.38 -3.56 18.69
N ILE A 286 -0.28 -4.56 17.80
CA ILE A 286 -1.40 -5.40 17.38
C ILE A 286 -1.31 -6.70 18.19
N GLU A 287 -2.12 -6.79 19.24
CA GLU A 287 -2.11 -7.90 20.18
C GLU A 287 -2.78 -9.14 19.57
N TYR A 288 -2.29 -10.33 19.89
CA TYR A 288 -2.86 -11.58 19.36
C TYR A 288 -4.35 -11.72 19.70
N GLU A 289 -4.75 -11.23 20.86
CA GLU A 289 -6.12 -11.20 21.34
C GLU A 289 -7.08 -10.41 20.42
N ASP A 290 -6.56 -9.48 19.61
CA ASP A 290 -7.36 -8.67 18.68
C ASP A 290 -7.58 -9.38 17.33
N TYR A 291 -6.59 -10.13 16.82
CA TYR A 291 -6.67 -10.78 15.51
C TYR A 291 -6.91 -12.30 15.54
N LYS A 292 -6.42 -13.00 16.57
CA LYS A 292 -6.67 -14.43 16.86
C LYS A 292 -6.48 -15.40 15.68
N CYS A 293 -5.53 -15.12 14.79
CA CYS A 293 -5.26 -15.93 13.60
C CYS A 293 -3.76 -15.89 13.23
N ASN A 294 -3.31 -16.65 12.23
CA ASN A 294 -1.99 -16.41 11.64
C ASN A 294 -2.05 -15.16 10.74
N PRO A 295 -1.25 -14.11 10.97
CA PRO A 295 -1.39 -12.85 10.24
C PRO A 295 -0.69 -12.93 8.89
N THR A 296 -1.42 -12.57 7.84
CA THR A 296 -0.84 -12.28 6.51
C THR A 296 -0.63 -10.77 6.38
N ILE A 297 0.63 -10.36 6.46
CA ILE A 297 1.13 -8.99 6.45
C ILE A 297 1.56 -8.66 5.03
N ILE A 298 0.85 -7.74 4.37
CA ILE A 298 1.08 -7.36 2.98
C ILE A 298 1.51 -5.90 2.94
N MET A 299 2.69 -5.65 2.41
CA MET A 299 3.23 -4.34 2.13
C MET A 299 3.03 -4.04 0.64
N LEU A 300 2.43 -2.89 0.31
CA LEU A 300 2.17 -2.47 -1.06
C LEU A 300 2.91 -1.17 -1.37
N THR A 301 3.67 -1.20 -2.46
CA THR A 301 4.24 0.00 -3.09
C THR A 301 3.78 0.05 -4.55
N ASP A 302 3.24 1.19 -4.99
CA ASP A 302 2.86 1.44 -6.39
C ASP A 302 3.42 2.79 -6.83
N LEU A 303 4.57 2.78 -7.50
CA LEU A 303 5.27 3.98 -7.97
C LEU A 303 4.58 4.68 -9.13
N VAL A 304 3.65 4.02 -9.83
CA VAL A 304 2.98 4.59 -11.00
C VAL A 304 1.80 5.46 -10.58
N PHE A 305 1.01 4.98 -9.61
CA PHE A 305 -0.18 5.68 -9.10
C PHE A 305 0.04 6.38 -7.76
N ALA A 306 1.02 5.93 -6.96
CA ALA A 306 1.31 6.46 -5.65
C ALA A 306 2.83 6.47 -5.34
N PRO A 307 3.64 7.34 -5.98
CA PRO A 307 5.10 7.40 -5.74
C PRO A 307 5.49 7.51 -4.26
N HIS A 308 4.68 8.19 -3.45
CA HIS A 308 4.88 8.33 -2.00
C HIS A 308 4.61 7.04 -1.20
N SER A 309 4.16 5.96 -1.84
CA SER A 309 3.86 4.67 -1.19
C SER A 309 5.08 3.78 -0.93
N ILE A 310 6.26 4.22 -1.35
CA ILE A 310 7.55 3.61 -1.04
C ILE A 310 7.62 3.18 0.42
N ILE A 311 8.04 1.93 0.65
CA ILE A 311 8.29 1.36 1.98
C ILE A 311 9.80 1.16 2.13
N ASP A 312 10.39 1.74 3.17
CA ASP A 312 11.82 1.56 3.43
C ASP A 312 12.12 0.15 3.99
N PRO A 313 12.97 -0.66 3.31
CA PRO A 313 13.45 -1.95 3.81
C PRO A 313 14.18 -1.86 5.14
N LEU A 314 14.87 -0.75 5.42
CA LEU A 314 15.77 -0.63 6.57
C LEU A 314 15.05 -0.15 7.84
N THR A 315 13.84 0.39 7.72
CA THR A 315 13.08 0.95 8.84
C THR A 315 11.63 0.48 8.86
N GLU A 316 10.80 0.96 7.93
CA GLU A 316 9.35 0.79 7.94
C GLU A 316 8.94 -0.67 7.84
N SER A 317 9.56 -1.47 6.97
CA SER A 317 9.23 -2.89 6.83
C SER A 317 9.47 -3.69 8.12
N ILE A 318 10.56 -3.41 8.84
CA ILE A 318 10.88 -4.02 10.14
C ILE A 318 9.86 -3.57 11.20
N GLN A 319 9.52 -2.27 11.20
CA GLN A 319 8.53 -1.72 12.12
C GLN A 319 7.15 -2.36 11.90
N ILE A 320 6.71 -2.51 10.65
CA ILE A 320 5.45 -3.16 10.23
C ILE A 320 5.42 -4.63 10.71
N ALA A 321 6.43 -5.42 10.35
CA ALA A 321 6.51 -6.83 10.74
C ALA A 321 6.52 -7.02 12.27
N GLY A 322 7.10 -6.04 12.96
CA GLY A 322 7.23 -5.94 14.41
C GLY A 322 5.95 -5.65 15.19
N ARG A 323 4.88 -5.21 14.53
CA ARG A 323 3.64 -4.79 15.21
C ARG A 323 2.81 -5.94 15.76
N PHE A 324 2.91 -7.11 15.12
CA PHE A 324 2.12 -8.29 15.47
C PHE A 324 2.77 -9.02 16.64
N ARG A 325 2.12 -8.91 17.82
CA ARG A 325 2.58 -9.51 19.08
C ARG A 325 2.22 -10.98 19.15
N ARG A 326 3.09 -11.74 19.81
CA ARG A 326 2.90 -13.17 20.03
C ARG A 326 1.83 -13.39 21.11
N PRO A 327 1.04 -14.47 21.02
CA PRO A 327 0.12 -14.87 22.09
C PRO A 327 0.87 -15.05 23.41
N LYS A 328 0.19 -14.75 24.52
CA LYS A 328 0.68 -15.08 25.87
C LYS A 328 0.65 -16.59 26.14
N ASP A 329 -0.29 -17.30 25.51
CA ASP A 329 -0.36 -18.75 25.58
C ASP A 329 0.78 -19.36 24.75
N GLU A 330 1.71 -20.02 25.44
CA GLU A 330 2.90 -20.62 24.84
C GLU A 330 2.57 -21.81 23.93
N ASN A 331 1.37 -22.38 24.02
CA ASN A 331 0.94 -23.48 23.15
C ASN A 331 0.57 -22.99 21.74
N ILE A 332 0.35 -21.70 21.55
CA ILE A 332 -0.04 -21.13 20.26
C ILE A 332 1.22 -20.75 19.47
N THR A 333 1.50 -21.51 18.42
CA THR A 333 2.58 -21.15 17.47
C THR A 333 2.06 -20.16 16.43
N LEU A 334 2.48 -18.90 16.55
CA LEU A 334 2.17 -17.85 15.59
C LEU A 334 3.08 -17.95 14.35
N LYS A 335 2.49 -18.13 13.16
CA LYS A 335 3.22 -18.08 11.88
C LYS A 335 2.85 -16.80 11.12
N LYS A 336 3.82 -15.92 10.91
CA LYS A 336 3.65 -14.70 10.12
C LYS A 336 3.92 -15.00 8.65
N GLU A 337 3.04 -14.54 7.78
CA GLU A 337 3.31 -14.49 6.33
C GLU A 337 3.54 -13.03 5.95
N ILE A 338 4.76 -12.68 5.55
CA ILE A 338 5.14 -11.31 5.18
C ILE A 338 5.37 -11.25 3.68
N VAL A 339 4.70 -10.32 3.01
CA VAL A 339 4.76 -10.16 1.55
C VAL A 339 4.94 -8.70 1.21
N HIS A 340 5.86 -8.38 0.30
CA HIS A 340 5.98 -7.04 -0.29
C HIS A 340 5.71 -7.13 -1.79
N ILE A 341 4.67 -6.46 -2.27
CA ILE A 341 4.33 -6.38 -3.70
C ILE A 341 4.67 -4.97 -4.18
N THR A 342 5.51 -4.88 -5.22
CA THR A 342 5.97 -3.59 -5.73
C THR A 342 6.31 -3.59 -7.21
N ASN A 343 6.08 -2.45 -7.84
CA ASN A 343 6.71 -2.08 -9.10
C ASN A 343 7.97 -1.23 -8.89
N TYR A 344 8.64 -0.86 -9.98
CA TYR A 344 9.92 -0.16 -9.97
C TYR A 344 9.89 1.03 -10.94
N ASP A 345 10.70 2.03 -10.63
CA ASP A 345 10.88 3.20 -11.48
C ASP A 345 12.38 3.51 -11.64
N PRO A 346 12.99 3.19 -12.81
CA PRO A 346 14.42 3.39 -13.04
C PRO A 346 14.81 4.87 -13.13
N VAL A 347 13.85 5.80 -13.26
CA VAL A 347 14.12 7.24 -13.32
C VAL A 347 13.77 7.96 -12.02
N LEU A 348 13.46 7.22 -10.95
CA LEU A 348 13.15 7.80 -9.65
C LEU A 348 14.36 8.59 -9.13
N GLN A 349 14.15 9.86 -8.75
CA GLN A 349 15.25 10.72 -8.32
C GLN A 349 15.94 10.14 -7.09
N SER A 350 17.24 9.88 -7.21
CA SER A 350 18.07 9.34 -6.14
C SER A 350 19.50 9.88 -6.26
N MET A 351 20.23 9.83 -5.15
CA MET A 351 21.63 10.20 -5.05
C MET A 351 22.30 9.23 -4.08
N THR A 352 23.58 8.95 -4.29
CA THR A 352 24.37 8.32 -3.24
C THR A 352 24.39 9.22 -2.01
N ARG A 353 24.69 8.65 -0.84
CA ARG A 353 24.77 9.43 0.40
C ARG A 353 25.76 10.61 0.28
N LYS A 354 26.89 10.39 -0.39
CA LYS A 354 27.93 11.41 -0.57
C LYS A 354 27.41 12.56 -1.45
N GLU A 355 26.81 12.23 -2.59
CA GLU A 355 26.22 13.20 -3.51
C GLU A 355 25.09 13.98 -2.84
N ALA A 356 24.19 13.31 -2.11
CA ALA A 356 23.10 13.96 -1.40
C ALA A 356 23.59 14.97 -0.34
N ILE A 357 24.62 14.60 0.43
CA ILE A 357 25.26 15.50 1.40
C ILE A 357 25.86 16.71 0.68
N GLN A 358 26.60 16.47 -0.41
CA GLN A 358 27.21 17.54 -1.19
C GLN A 358 26.15 18.48 -1.76
N TYR A 359 25.10 17.94 -2.39
CA TYR A 359 23.97 18.68 -2.94
C TYR A 359 23.29 19.58 -1.91
N VAL A 360 23.04 19.08 -0.69
CA VAL A 360 22.46 19.89 0.40
C VAL A 360 23.43 20.99 0.84
N ASN A 361 24.73 20.69 0.97
CA ASN A 361 25.74 21.66 1.39
C ASN A 361 25.96 22.78 0.36
N GLU A 362 25.96 22.48 -0.92
CA GLU A 362 26.09 23.49 -1.98
C GLU A 362 24.93 24.51 -1.91
N ARG A 363 23.70 24.03 -1.69
CA ARG A 363 22.53 24.90 -1.52
C ARG A 363 22.58 25.69 -0.21
N PHE A 364 23.15 25.12 0.85
CA PHE A 364 23.38 25.84 2.11
C PHE A 364 24.32 27.03 1.91
N LEU A 365 25.40 26.86 1.15
CA LEU A 365 26.35 27.95 0.88
C LEU A 365 25.69 29.14 0.18
N ILE A 366 24.83 28.88 -0.81
CA ILE A 366 24.06 29.94 -1.47
C ILE A 366 23.14 30.67 -0.48
N TYR A 367 22.46 29.93 0.40
CA TYR A 367 21.61 30.52 1.44
C TYR A 367 22.43 31.39 2.42
N GLU A 368 23.60 30.94 2.84
CA GLU A 368 24.52 31.71 3.69
C GLU A 368 24.99 33.00 3.01
N TYR A 369 25.38 32.95 1.73
CA TYR A 369 25.78 34.14 0.98
C TYR A 369 24.65 35.18 0.93
N LEU A 370 23.42 34.75 0.64
CA LEU A 370 22.26 35.64 0.62
C LEU A 370 22.00 36.29 1.98
N ASN A 371 22.17 35.54 3.09
CA ASN A 371 22.08 36.12 4.44
C ASN A 371 23.18 37.14 4.72
N VAL A 372 24.43 36.86 4.33
CA VAL A 372 25.53 37.83 4.48
C VAL A 372 25.21 39.11 3.72
N TYR A 373 24.78 39.01 2.46
CA TYR A 373 24.35 40.18 1.69
C TYR A 373 23.16 40.90 2.34
N LEU A 374 22.20 40.18 2.92
CA LEU A 374 21.06 40.78 3.62
C LEU A 374 21.52 41.57 4.84
N THR A 375 22.46 41.03 5.63
CA THR A 375 23.01 41.74 6.80
C THR A 375 23.85 42.96 6.43
N ALA A 376 24.47 42.96 5.25
CA ALA A 376 25.25 44.08 4.73
C ALA A 376 24.41 45.11 3.96
N ALA A 377 23.16 44.81 3.63
CA ALA A 377 22.30 45.68 2.82
C ALA A 377 21.78 46.87 3.65
N THR A 378 21.96 48.08 3.11
CA THR A 378 21.52 49.34 3.76
C THR A 378 20.31 49.98 3.08
N LYS A 379 19.98 49.57 1.85
CA LYS A 379 18.85 50.09 1.07
C LYS A 379 17.63 49.19 1.22
N GLN A 380 16.47 49.78 1.52
CA GLN A 380 15.23 49.03 1.76
C GLN A 380 14.85 48.10 0.60
N GLY A 381 14.92 48.57 -0.66
CA GLY A 381 14.61 47.71 -1.81
C GLY A 381 15.53 46.50 -1.96
N THR A 382 16.81 46.62 -1.57
CA THR A 382 17.75 45.48 -1.57
C THR A 382 17.44 44.50 -0.43
N ILE A 383 17.12 45.03 0.76
CA ILE A 383 16.70 44.24 1.91
C ILE A 383 15.44 43.43 1.57
N ASP A 384 14.45 44.06 0.96
CA ASP A 384 13.18 43.42 0.58
C ASP A 384 13.40 42.33 -0.47
N ALA A 385 14.19 42.60 -1.51
CA ALA A 385 14.52 41.62 -2.54
C ALA A 385 15.26 40.40 -1.96
N LEU A 386 16.25 40.60 -1.08
CA LEU A 386 17.01 39.50 -0.47
C LEU A 386 16.14 38.68 0.50
N LYS A 387 15.28 39.32 1.29
CA LYS A 387 14.28 38.62 2.12
C LYS A 387 13.35 37.77 1.26
N GLU A 388 12.85 38.32 0.16
CA GLU A 388 12.00 37.58 -0.77
C GLU A 388 12.73 36.37 -1.38
N MET A 389 13.99 36.52 -1.79
CA MET A 389 14.81 35.42 -2.31
C MET A 389 15.01 34.31 -1.26
N LEU A 390 15.29 34.68 -0.01
CA LEU A 390 15.43 33.72 1.10
C LEU A 390 14.10 33.04 1.42
N ASP A 391 13.00 33.80 1.41
CA ASP A 391 11.67 33.32 1.75
C ASP A 391 11.10 32.36 0.70
N ARG A 392 11.39 32.61 -0.58
CA ARG A 392 10.97 31.78 -1.71
C ARG A 392 11.96 30.66 -2.03
N SER A 393 13.16 30.68 -1.45
CA SER A 393 14.13 29.62 -1.64
C SER A 393 13.59 28.31 -1.10
N GLU A 394 13.60 27.27 -1.93
CA GLU A 394 13.30 25.91 -1.49
C GLU A 394 14.17 25.46 -0.31
N TYR A 395 15.36 26.07 -0.13
CA TYR A 395 16.28 25.73 0.95
C TYR A 395 15.78 26.21 2.33
N LYS A 396 14.82 27.15 2.39
CA LYS A 396 14.20 27.63 3.64
C LYS A 396 13.69 26.49 4.51
N ARG A 397 13.20 25.41 3.90
CA ARG A 397 12.70 24.22 4.62
C ARG A 397 13.76 23.53 5.49
N TYR A 398 15.05 23.75 5.21
CA TYR A 398 16.19 23.21 5.95
C TYR A 398 16.72 24.16 7.03
N ILE A 399 15.97 25.21 7.36
CA ILE A 399 16.31 26.22 8.36
C ILE A 399 15.23 26.21 9.45
N ASN A 400 15.66 26.24 10.70
CA ASN A 400 14.79 26.34 11.88
C ASN A 400 14.27 27.78 12.04
N PRO A 401 13.19 28.00 12.83
CA PRO A 401 12.68 29.35 13.11
C PRO A 401 13.71 30.29 13.76
N ASP A 402 14.70 29.76 14.49
CA ASP A 402 15.80 30.53 15.08
C ASP A 402 16.95 30.86 14.10
N GLY A 403 16.78 30.55 12.81
CA GLY A 403 17.78 30.73 11.77
C GLY A 403 18.86 29.64 11.70
N SER A 404 18.88 28.71 12.66
CA SER A 404 19.86 27.62 12.66
C SER A 404 19.53 26.53 11.63
N ARG A 405 20.54 25.74 11.29
CA ARG A 405 20.40 24.65 10.32
C ARG A 405 19.51 23.52 10.87
N ASN A 406 18.46 23.14 10.15
CA ASN A 406 17.64 21.98 10.45
C ASN A 406 18.30 20.71 9.90
N TYR A 407 19.17 20.08 10.69
CA TYR A 407 19.87 18.85 10.32
C TYR A 407 18.93 17.66 10.09
N PHE A 408 17.82 17.58 10.81
CA PHE A 408 16.87 16.46 10.69
C PHE A 408 16.13 16.48 9.35
N MET A 409 15.75 17.67 8.86
CA MET A 409 15.19 17.82 7.51
C MET A 409 16.20 17.46 6.41
N GLN A 410 17.49 17.66 6.65
CA GLN A 410 18.53 17.27 5.69
C GLN A 410 18.78 15.77 5.70
N ASP A 411 18.80 15.18 6.89
CA ASP A 411 18.82 13.73 7.02
C ASP A 411 17.59 13.11 6.35
N ASN A 412 16.43 13.78 6.39
CA ASN A 412 15.21 13.34 5.71
C ASN A 412 15.40 13.24 4.19
N ILE A 413 15.87 14.31 3.53
CA ILE A 413 16.04 14.29 2.08
C ILE A 413 17.15 13.32 1.64
N ILE A 414 18.23 13.22 2.41
CA ILE A 414 19.29 12.23 2.17
C ILE A 414 18.71 10.81 2.27
N HIS A 415 17.94 10.54 3.33
CA HIS A 415 17.28 9.26 3.53
C HIS A 415 16.27 8.94 2.42
N GLN A 416 15.52 9.93 1.95
CA GLN A 416 14.59 9.78 0.82
C GLN A 416 15.33 9.38 -0.47
N TYR A 417 16.42 10.06 -0.82
CA TYR A 417 17.22 9.70 -1.99
C TYR A 417 17.80 8.29 -1.90
N GLN A 418 18.27 7.88 -0.72
CA GLN A 418 18.75 6.51 -0.51
C GLN A 418 17.63 5.49 -0.67
N THR A 419 16.45 5.77 -0.12
CA THR A 419 15.28 4.87 -0.22
C THR A 419 14.81 4.75 -1.67
N ASN A 420 14.77 5.86 -2.41
CA ASN A 420 14.41 5.86 -3.82
C ASN A 420 15.36 4.99 -4.66
N ALA A 421 16.66 4.99 -4.37
CA ALA A 421 17.65 4.16 -5.08
C ALA A 421 17.34 2.65 -4.99
N PHE A 422 16.70 2.20 -3.90
CA PHE A 422 16.28 0.80 -3.76
C PHE A 422 15.22 0.42 -4.79
N TYR A 423 14.38 1.36 -5.21
CA TYR A 423 13.22 1.15 -6.07
C TYR A 423 13.48 1.36 -7.56
N HIS A 424 14.74 1.57 -7.96
CA HIS A 424 15.13 1.61 -9.38
C HIS A 424 14.90 0.28 -10.10
N ASN A 425 15.15 -0.83 -9.41
CA ASN A 425 14.98 -2.18 -9.94
C ASN A 425 14.89 -3.21 -8.81
N SER A 426 14.48 -4.44 -9.15
CA SER A 426 14.31 -5.53 -8.19
C SER A 426 15.59 -5.96 -7.48
N LYS A 427 16.75 -5.89 -8.16
CA LYS A 427 18.04 -6.28 -7.57
C LYS A 427 18.43 -5.34 -6.44
N ASN A 428 18.27 -4.03 -6.63
CA ASN A 428 18.57 -3.02 -5.61
C ASN A 428 17.71 -3.23 -4.36
N LEU A 429 16.39 -3.42 -4.54
CA LEU A 429 15.47 -3.63 -3.43
C LEU A 429 15.77 -4.94 -2.68
N LYS A 430 16.04 -6.02 -3.42
CA LYS A 430 16.43 -7.31 -2.84
C LYS A 430 17.71 -7.18 -2.01
N ALA A 431 18.73 -6.49 -2.55
CA ALA A 431 19.98 -6.25 -1.84
C ALA A 431 19.77 -5.41 -0.56
N ALA A 432 18.92 -4.38 -0.62
CA ALA A 432 18.57 -3.58 0.56
C ALA A 432 17.95 -4.44 1.67
N TYR A 433 17.01 -5.31 1.32
CA TYR A 433 16.42 -6.25 2.26
C TYR A 433 17.42 -7.27 2.81
N GLN A 434 18.27 -7.84 1.96
CA GLN A 434 19.32 -8.78 2.37
C GLN A 434 20.37 -8.14 3.30
N GLY A 435 20.60 -6.83 3.16
CA GLY A 435 21.43 -6.04 4.05
C GLY A 435 20.83 -5.84 5.45
N THR A 436 19.53 -6.12 5.64
CA THR A 436 18.92 -6.10 6.97
C THR A 436 19.31 -7.34 7.78
N SER A 437 19.39 -7.18 9.11
CA SER A 437 19.53 -8.33 10.00
C SER A 437 18.20 -9.03 10.31
N PHE A 438 17.09 -8.54 9.75
CA PHE A 438 15.73 -8.93 10.16
C PHE A 438 15.01 -9.87 9.18
N PHE A 439 15.34 -9.83 7.88
CA PHE A 439 14.65 -10.62 6.87
C PHE A 439 15.52 -11.70 6.21
N ASN A 440 14.89 -12.83 5.87
CA ASN A 440 15.32 -13.74 4.82
C ASN A 440 14.41 -13.53 3.60
N ILE A 441 14.96 -13.48 2.40
CA ILE A 441 14.21 -13.09 1.19
C ILE A 441 13.91 -14.29 0.31
N ASP A 442 12.63 -14.44 0.00
CA ASP A 442 12.09 -15.33 -1.04
C ASP A 442 11.48 -14.43 -2.14
N ASP A 443 12.18 -14.27 -3.26
CA ASP A 443 11.76 -13.35 -4.32
C ASP A 443 11.16 -14.06 -5.54
N ARG A 444 10.17 -13.42 -6.15
CA ARG A 444 9.62 -13.83 -7.43
C ARG A 444 9.22 -12.63 -8.28
N ILE A 445 9.06 -12.88 -9.58
CA ILE A 445 8.63 -11.88 -10.56
C ILE A 445 7.25 -12.24 -11.12
N ASP A 446 6.29 -11.35 -10.89
CA ASP A 446 4.94 -11.41 -11.45
C ASP A 446 4.85 -10.42 -12.62
N GLU A 447 5.21 -10.87 -13.83
CA GLU A 447 5.14 -10.08 -15.06
C GLU A 447 3.84 -10.34 -15.85
N PHE A 448 3.17 -9.26 -16.25
CA PHE A 448 1.93 -9.24 -17.03
C PHE A 448 2.13 -8.54 -18.38
N LYS A 449 1.26 -8.82 -19.36
CA LYS A 449 1.26 -8.06 -20.61
C LYS A 449 0.60 -6.69 -20.44
N PHE A 450 -0.35 -6.59 -19.51
CA PHE A 450 -0.96 -5.32 -19.09
C PHE A 450 -0.26 -4.76 -17.85
N SER A 451 0.59 -3.76 -18.02
CA SER A 451 1.34 -3.12 -16.92
C SER A 451 0.58 -1.99 -16.23
N ASP A 452 1.09 -1.50 -15.11
CA ASP A 452 0.59 -0.30 -14.44
C ASP A 452 0.73 0.95 -15.32
N LYS A 453 1.76 1.01 -16.18
CA LYS A 453 1.93 2.10 -17.15
C LYS A 453 0.81 2.08 -18.19
N ASP A 454 0.46 0.88 -18.68
CA ASP A 454 -0.68 0.69 -19.59
C ASP A 454 -1.99 1.08 -18.91
N ARG A 455 -2.19 0.65 -17.65
CA ARG A 455 -3.34 1.01 -16.82
C ARG A 455 -3.47 2.52 -16.64
N LYS A 456 -2.36 3.22 -16.43
CA LYS A 456 -2.34 4.69 -16.29
C LYS A 456 -2.66 5.38 -17.61
N ALA A 457 -2.08 4.92 -18.72
CA ALA A 457 -2.31 5.46 -20.05
C ALA A 457 -3.73 5.19 -20.58
N SER A 458 -4.38 4.11 -20.11
CA SER A 458 -5.76 3.74 -20.42
C SER A 458 -6.74 4.05 -19.27
N GLY A 459 -6.45 5.06 -18.45
CA GLY A 459 -7.34 5.47 -17.34
C GLY A 459 -8.67 6.08 -17.81
N GLN A 460 -9.52 6.47 -16.84
CA GLN A 460 -10.89 6.95 -17.07
C GLN A 460 -11.02 8.12 -18.06
N HIS A 461 -9.99 8.97 -18.17
CA HIS A 461 -9.98 10.14 -19.05
C HIS A 461 -9.25 9.91 -20.39
N ALA A 462 -8.76 8.69 -20.65
CA ALA A 462 -8.06 8.38 -21.89
C ALA A 462 -9.03 8.41 -23.09
N PRO A 463 -8.62 8.97 -24.25
CA PRO A 463 -9.38 8.84 -25.48
C PRO A 463 -9.62 7.37 -25.83
N LEU A 464 -10.84 7.05 -26.25
CA LEU A 464 -11.22 5.65 -26.51
C LEU A 464 -10.35 4.99 -27.60
N LYS A 465 -9.86 5.77 -28.57
CA LYS A 465 -8.87 5.31 -29.54
C LYS A 465 -7.59 4.80 -28.85
N SER A 466 -7.03 5.60 -27.94
CA SER A 466 -5.82 5.24 -27.18
C SER A 466 -6.05 4.02 -26.29
N VAL A 467 -7.24 3.90 -25.68
CA VAL A 467 -7.62 2.68 -24.94
C VAL A 467 -7.58 1.46 -25.86
N PHE A 468 -8.13 1.54 -27.07
CA PHE A 468 -8.09 0.44 -28.04
C PHE A 468 -6.66 0.15 -28.52
N GLU A 469 -5.86 1.17 -28.80
CA GLU A 469 -4.44 1.05 -29.18
C GLU A 469 -3.60 0.32 -28.12
N ILE A 470 -3.98 0.40 -26.83
CA ILE A 470 -3.30 -0.28 -25.73
C ILE A 470 -3.90 -1.66 -25.47
N VAL A 471 -5.22 -1.74 -25.27
CA VAL A 471 -5.89 -2.94 -24.73
C VAL A 471 -6.04 -4.03 -25.80
N VAL A 472 -6.32 -3.69 -27.06
CA VAL A 472 -6.57 -4.67 -28.13
C VAL A 472 -5.31 -5.47 -28.51
N PRO A 473 -4.11 -4.87 -28.63
CA PRO A 473 -2.87 -5.65 -28.79
C PRO A 473 -2.61 -6.58 -27.60
N ILE A 474 -2.87 -6.13 -26.38
CA ILE A 474 -2.66 -6.95 -25.17
C ILE A 474 -3.62 -8.15 -25.15
N LEU A 475 -4.89 -7.94 -25.50
CA LEU A 475 -5.86 -9.01 -25.72
C LEU A 475 -5.35 -10.03 -26.73
N HIS A 476 -4.77 -9.56 -27.84
CA HIS A 476 -4.18 -10.43 -28.84
C HIS A 476 -3.01 -11.26 -28.27
N GLU A 477 -2.05 -10.61 -27.60
CA GLU A 477 -0.88 -11.29 -27.05
C GLU A 477 -1.24 -12.36 -26.01
N ILE A 478 -2.16 -12.08 -25.09
CA ILE A 478 -2.48 -13.04 -24.02
C ILE A 478 -3.38 -14.19 -24.49
N ASN A 479 -3.99 -14.08 -25.68
CA ASN A 479 -4.76 -15.16 -26.30
C ASN A 479 -3.92 -16.01 -27.27
N LYS A 480 -2.64 -15.69 -27.49
CA LYS A 480 -1.75 -16.54 -28.31
C LYS A 480 -1.52 -17.91 -27.64
N PRO A 481 -1.37 -18.98 -28.43
CA PRO A 481 -0.96 -20.29 -27.92
C PRO A 481 0.34 -20.19 -27.11
N GLY A 482 0.43 -20.94 -26.01
CA GLY A 482 1.60 -20.97 -25.12
C GLY A 482 1.66 -19.88 -24.04
N TYR A 483 0.75 -18.89 -24.05
CA TYR A 483 0.66 -17.94 -22.94
C TYR A 483 0.11 -18.62 -21.67
N ASN A 484 0.65 -18.27 -20.50
CA ASN A 484 0.29 -18.91 -19.24
C ASN A 484 -1.22 -18.75 -18.93
N ILE A 485 -1.94 -19.87 -18.86
CA ILE A 485 -3.42 -19.88 -18.74
C ILE A 485 -3.90 -19.16 -17.48
N PHE A 486 -3.18 -19.29 -16.36
CA PHE A 486 -3.54 -18.66 -15.11
C PHE A 486 -3.34 -17.12 -15.16
N LYS A 487 -2.24 -16.65 -15.77
CA LYS A 487 -2.01 -15.22 -16.02
C LYS A 487 -3.01 -14.65 -17.02
N ARG A 488 -3.40 -15.43 -18.02
CA ARG A 488 -4.44 -15.06 -18.99
C ARG A 488 -5.77 -14.82 -18.31
N ILE A 489 -6.28 -15.79 -17.54
CA ILE A 489 -7.58 -15.70 -16.86
C ILE A 489 -7.63 -14.45 -15.98
N ASN A 490 -6.62 -14.21 -15.13
CA ASN A 490 -6.65 -13.04 -14.25
C ASN A 490 -6.59 -11.69 -14.97
N GLN A 491 -5.85 -11.61 -16.08
CA GLN A 491 -5.85 -10.41 -16.92
C GLN A 491 -7.17 -10.24 -17.66
N MET A 492 -7.78 -11.32 -18.16
CA MET A 492 -9.10 -11.27 -18.83
C MET A 492 -10.20 -10.84 -17.89
N ASP A 493 -10.29 -11.42 -16.70
CA ASP A 493 -11.27 -11.00 -15.68
C ASP A 493 -11.19 -9.49 -15.41
N PHE A 494 -9.96 -8.94 -15.36
CA PHE A 494 -9.75 -7.52 -15.13
C PHE A 494 -10.07 -6.66 -16.36
N LEU A 495 -9.53 -7.02 -17.52
CA LEU A 495 -9.73 -6.24 -18.75
C LEU A 495 -11.18 -6.23 -19.21
N GLU A 496 -11.93 -7.30 -18.96
CA GLU A 496 -13.36 -7.38 -19.26
C GLU A 496 -14.20 -6.46 -18.36
N ALA A 497 -13.87 -6.38 -17.07
CA ALA A 497 -14.52 -5.48 -16.14
C ALA A 497 -14.22 -4.00 -16.44
N GLU A 498 -12.95 -3.66 -16.69
CA GLU A 498 -12.51 -2.26 -16.85
C GLU A 498 -12.66 -1.74 -18.29
N TYR A 499 -12.51 -2.60 -19.31
CA TYR A 499 -12.50 -2.23 -20.72
C TYR A 499 -13.48 -3.04 -21.59
N PRO A 500 -14.77 -3.14 -21.19
CA PRO A 500 -15.73 -4.04 -21.84
C PRO A 500 -15.89 -3.77 -23.34
N LYS A 501 -15.82 -2.50 -23.77
CA LYS A 501 -15.91 -2.13 -25.20
C LYS A 501 -14.77 -2.70 -26.04
N ALA A 502 -13.53 -2.62 -25.54
CA ALA A 502 -12.35 -3.13 -26.25
C ALA A 502 -12.36 -4.66 -26.30
N VAL A 503 -12.69 -5.31 -25.18
CA VAL A 503 -12.79 -6.77 -25.09
C VAL A 503 -13.89 -7.30 -26.01
N SER A 504 -15.08 -6.69 -25.99
CA SER A 504 -16.19 -7.08 -26.87
C SER A 504 -15.84 -6.92 -28.34
N ALA A 505 -15.24 -5.78 -28.72
CA ALA A 505 -14.83 -5.54 -30.10
C ALA A 505 -13.80 -6.58 -30.57
N TYR A 506 -12.80 -6.88 -29.74
CA TYR A 506 -11.78 -7.88 -30.04
C TYR A 506 -12.39 -9.27 -30.25
N ARG A 507 -13.34 -9.69 -29.40
CA ARG A 507 -14.05 -10.97 -29.56
C ARG A 507 -14.85 -11.05 -30.85
N LEU A 508 -15.46 -9.95 -31.28
CA LEU A 508 -16.33 -9.91 -32.46
C LEU A 508 -15.56 -9.77 -33.78
N LEU A 509 -14.55 -8.91 -33.83
CA LEU A 509 -13.84 -8.59 -35.07
C LEU A 509 -12.44 -9.21 -35.17
N GLY A 510 -11.82 -9.54 -34.04
CA GLY A 510 -10.42 -9.94 -33.98
C GLY A 510 -9.44 -8.75 -34.08
N TYR A 511 -8.16 -9.03 -33.83
CA TYR A 511 -7.09 -8.04 -33.79
C TYR A 511 -6.86 -7.34 -35.14
N GLU A 512 -6.64 -8.12 -36.20
CA GLU A 512 -6.25 -7.58 -37.52
C GLU A 512 -7.28 -6.61 -38.05
N ARG A 513 -8.57 -6.95 -37.94
CA ARG A 513 -9.65 -6.07 -38.40
C ARG A 513 -9.70 -4.76 -37.61
N ILE A 514 -9.51 -4.78 -36.29
CA ILE A 514 -9.49 -3.56 -35.47
C ILE A 514 -8.27 -2.69 -35.81
N LYS A 515 -7.12 -3.33 -36.08
CA LYS A 515 -5.88 -2.66 -36.49
C LYS A 515 -6.05 -1.98 -37.85
N GLU A 516 -6.66 -2.62 -38.85
CA GLU A 516 -7.02 -2.01 -40.14
C GLU A 516 -7.89 -0.76 -39.98
N LEU A 517 -8.81 -0.79 -39.00
CA LEU A 517 -9.67 0.34 -38.66
C LEU A 517 -8.94 1.42 -37.84
N ASN A 518 -7.63 1.30 -37.68
CA ASN A 518 -6.74 2.18 -36.92
C ASN A 518 -7.23 2.43 -35.50
N PHE A 519 -7.75 1.38 -34.86
CA PHE A 519 -8.28 1.41 -33.47
C PHE A 519 -9.36 2.48 -33.24
N ASN A 520 -9.96 3.02 -34.31
CA ASN A 520 -10.97 4.07 -34.22
C ASN A 520 -12.31 3.45 -33.82
N TYR A 521 -12.77 3.74 -32.60
CA TYR A 521 -13.98 3.13 -32.07
C TYR A 521 -15.22 3.37 -32.93
N SER A 522 -15.38 4.55 -33.55
CA SER A 522 -16.52 4.82 -34.43
C SER A 522 -16.52 3.89 -35.64
N LYS A 523 -15.35 3.69 -36.27
CA LYS A 523 -15.20 2.74 -37.38
C LYS A 523 -15.40 1.29 -36.95
N VAL A 524 -14.87 0.92 -35.78
CA VAL A 524 -15.05 -0.41 -35.17
C VAL A 524 -16.53 -0.67 -34.89
N LYS A 525 -17.25 0.29 -34.33
CA LYS A 525 -18.69 0.18 -34.05
C LYS A 525 -19.49 -0.02 -35.34
N THR A 526 -19.17 0.73 -36.40
CA THR A 526 -19.79 0.53 -37.72
C THR A 526 -19.49 -0.87 -38.28
N ALA A 527 -18.26 -1.35 -38.18
CA ALA A 527 -17.88 -2.69 -38.64
C ALA A 527 -18.57 -3.82 -37.85
N ILE A 528 -18.73 -3.65 -36.52
CA ILE A 528 -19.52 -4.58 -35.70
C ILE A 528 -20.96 -4.60 -36.19
N LYS A 529 -21.58 -3.44 -36.36
CA LYS A 529 -22.97 -3.36 -36.85
C LYS A 529 -23.13 -3.99 -38.24
N GLN A 530 -22.21 -3.74 -39.17
CA GLN A 530 -22.23 -4.38 -40.49
C GLN A 530 -22.12 -5.90 -40.40
N LYS A 531 -21.28 -6.42 -39.50
CA LYS A 531 -21.17 -7.85 -39.25
C LYS A 531 -22.46 -8.43 -38.67
N GLU A 532 -23.08 -7.74 -37.71
CA GLU A 532 -24.37 -8.12 -37.12
C GLU A 532 -25.52 -8.03 -38.15
N ASP A 533 -25.51 -7.02 -39.03
CA ASP A 533 -26.47 -6.86 -40.12
C ASP A 533 -26.31 -7.98 -41.17
N ILE A 534 -25.07 -8.40 -41.48
CA ILE A 534 -24.79 -9.54 -42.38
C ILE A 534 -25.19 -10.88 -41.72
N GLU A 535 -24.86 -11.08 -40.45
CA GLU A 535 -25.26 -12.29 -39.72
C GLU A 535 -26.79 -12.36 -39.60
N SER A 536 -27.47 -11.25 -39.36
CA SER A 536 -28.94 -11.17 -39.32
C SER A 536 -29.62 -11.18 -40.69
N ALA A 537 -28.89 -10.92 -41.79
CA ALA A 537 -29.42 -11.02 -43.16
C ALA A 537 -29.80 -12.45 -43.56
N PHE A 538 -29.24 -13.46 -42.88
CA PHE A 538 -29.53 -14.88 -43.11
C PHE A 538 -30.40 -15.51 -42.03
N GLY A 539 -31.40 -14.77 -41.53
CA GLY A 539 -32.23 -15.21 -40.39
C GLY A 539 -32.91 -16.59 -40.54
N LEU A 540 -33.10 -17.10 -41.76
CA LEU A 540 -33.57 -18.49 -41.98
C LEU A 540 -32.50 -19.53 -41.67
N VAL A 541 -31.24 -19.27 -41.98
CA VAL A 541 -30.10 -20.15 -41.67
C VAL A 541 -29.94 -20.23 -40.16
N ASP A 542 -29.95 -19.09 -39.47
CA ASP A 542 -29.92 -19.03 -38.00
C ASP A 542 -31.10 -19.75 -37.34
N PHE A 543 -32.29 -19.62 -37.93
CA PHE A 543 -33.47 -20.35 -37.46
C PHE A 543 -33.26 -21.87 -37.62
N ILE A 544 -32.69 -22.31 -38.75
CA ILE A 544 -32.47 -23.72 -39.02
C ILE A 544 -31.46 -24.31 -38.03
N ASP A 545 -30.31 -23.65 -37.83
CA ASP A 545 -29.26 -24.09 -36.89
C ASP A 545 -29.77 -24.21 -35.44
N LYS A 546 -30.71 -23.35 -35.03
CA LYS A 546 -31.27 -23.37 -33.67
C LYS A 546 -32.39 -24.40 -33.47
N ASN A 547 -33.16 -24.71 -34.52
CA ASN A 547 -34.44 -25.43 -34.40
C ASN A 547 -34.45 -26.83 -35.06
N PHE A 548 -33.33 -27.23 -35.66
CA PHE A 548 -33.12 -28.57 -36.19
C PHE A 548 -31.82 -29.14 -35.63
N LYS A 549 -31.78 -30.46 -35.40
CA LYS A 549 -30.59 -31.14 -34.85
C LYS A 549 -30.21 -32.34 -35.71
N VAL A 550 -28.90 -32.55 -35.86
CA VAL A 550 -28.38 -33.79 -36.46
C VAL A 550 -28.88 -34.99 -35.65
N GLY A 551 -29.37 -36.01 -36.34
CA GLY A 551 -30.01 -37.20 -35.77
C GLY A 551 -31.52 -37.08 -35.55
N GLU A 552 -32.11 -35.89 -35.67
CA GLU A 552 -33.55 -35.69 -35.45
C GLU A 552 -34.38 -36.29 -36.58
N GLU A 553 -35.47 -36.99 -36.22
CA GLU A 553 -36.41 -37.61 -37.15
C GLU A 553 -37.74 -36.83 -37.17
N LEU A 554 -38.12 -36.33 -38.35
CA LEU A 554 -39.28 -35.47 -38.48
C LEU A 554 -40.15 -35.89 -39.66
N SER A 555 -41.47 -35.93 -39.44
CA SER A 555 -42.43 -36.09 -40.53
C SER A 555 -42.37 -34.89 -41.48
N SER A 556 -42.74 -35.09 -42.75
CA SER A 556 -42.77 -33.99 -43.72
C SER A 556 -43.62 -32.81 -43.22
N SER A 557 -44.71 -33.07 -42.50
CA SER A 557 -45.56 -32.03 -41.91
C SER A 557 -44.87 -31.23 -40.80
N GLN A 558 -44.06 -31.88 -39.95
CA GLN A 558 -43.30 -31.21 -38.90
C GLN A 558 -42.19 -30.35 -39.49
N ILE A 559 -41.50 -30.85 -40.52
CA ILE A 559 -40.50 -30.10 -41.26
C ILE A 559 -41.12 -28.83 -41.87
N CYS A 560 -42.21 -28.98 -42.63
CA CYS A 560 -42.90 -27.84 -43.23
C CYS A 560 -43.41 -26.85 -42.17
N GLY A 561 -43.98 -27.33 -41.06
CA GLY A 561 -44.48 -26.48 -39.98
C GLY A 561 -43.37 -25.66 -39.30
N ARG A 562 -42.23 -26.29 -38.99
CA ARG A 562 -41.08 -25.58 -38.40
C ARG A 562 -40.48 -24.57 -39.37
N ILE A 563 -40.31 -24.93 -40.64
CA ILE A 563 -39.79 -24.01 -41.66
C ILE A 563 -40.76 -22.85 -41.89
N ALA A 564 -42.08 -23.10 -41.87
CA ALA A 564 -43.08 -22.04 -41.96
C ALA A 564 -42.93 -21.02 -40.82
N ASN A 565 -42.64 -21.49 -39.60
CA ASN A 565 -42.33 -20.59 -38.48
C ASN A 565 -41.06 -19.79 -38.73
N GLY A 566 -39.99 -20.41 -39.22
CA GLY A 566 -38.74 -19.71 -39.57
C GLY A 566 -38.93 -18.67 -40.68
N ILE A 567 -39.71 -19.00 -41.71
CA ILE A 567 -40.08 -18.07 -42.79
C ILE A 567 -40.88 -16.90 -42.25
N LYS A 568 -41.89 -17.15 -41.40
CA LYS A 568 -42.74 -16.12 -40.81
C LYS A 568 -41.96 -15.20 -39.87
N GLN A 569 -41.10 -15.76 -39.02
CA GLN A 569 -40.26 -15.01 -38.08
C GLN A 569 -39.30 -14.07 -38.82
N ASN A 570 -38.77 -14.50 -39.97
CA ASN A 570 -37.82 -13.74 -40.77
C ASN A 570 -38.46 -12.96 -41.93
N LYS A 571 -39.79 -12.94 -42.03
CA LYS A 571 -40.58 -12.24 -43.08
C LYS A 571 -40.20 -12.62 -44.52
N LEU A 572 -39.82 -13.89 -44.75
CA LEU A 572 -39.38 -14.40 -46.06
C LEU A 572 -40.54 -14.97 -46.90
N TYR A 573 -41.61 -14.18 -47.08
CA TYR A 573 -42.90 -14.66 -47.61
C TYR A 573 -42.85 -15.19 -49.06
N ASN A 574 -41.76 -14.95 -49.78
CA ASN A 574 -41.50 -15.50 -51.11
C ASN A 574 -41.06 -16.98 -51.08
N LEU A 575 -40.66 -17.51 -49.92
CA LEU A 575 -40.24 -18.90 -49.76
C LEU A 575 -41.44 -19.78 -49.41
N LYS A 576 -41.49 -20.98 -50.00
CA LYS A 576 -42.49 -21.99 -49.67
C LYS A 576 -41.94 -22.98 -48.63
N PRO A 577 -42.64 -23.19 -47.50
CA PRO A 577 -42.22 -24.17 -46.50
C PRO A 577 -42.40 -25.58 -47.06
N ASN A 578 -41.30 -26.21 -47.46
CA ASN A 578 -41.29 -27.59 -47.93
C ASN A 578 -39.98 -28.29 -47.54
N VAL A 579 -39.96 -29.62 -47.65
CA VAL A 579 -38.77 -30.42 -47.33
C VAL A 579 -37.59 -30.06 -48.23
N HIS A 580 -37.83 -29.70 -49.49
CA HIS A 580 -36.78 -29.32 -50.43
C HIS A 580 -36.05 -28.03 -50.00
N LEU A 581 -36.75 -27.10 -49.36
CA LEU A 581 -36.14 -25.90 -48.79
C LEU A 581 -35.19 -26.28 -47.65
N LEU A 582 -35.54 -27.26 -46.79
CA LEU A 582 -34.62 -27.76 -45.76
C LEU A 582 -33.38 -28.43 -46.36
N GLN A 583 -33.55 -29.18 -47.46
CA GLN A 583 -32.45 -29.89 -48.14
C GLN A 583 -31.37 -28.96 -48.68
N LYS A 584 -31.67 -27.67 -48.87
CA LYS A 584 -30.67 -26.65 -49.24
C LYS A 584 -29.72 -26.33 -48.09
N TYR A 585 -30.12 -26.60 -46.85
CA TYR A 585 -29.37 -26.26 -45.62
C TYR A 585 -28.97 -27.50 -44.80
N CYS A 586 -29.52 -28.68 -45.12
CA CYS A 586 -29.25 -29.92 -44.40
C CYS A 586 -29.18 -31.11 -45.35
N LYS A 587 -28.36 -32.10 -45.02
CA LYS A 587 -28.41 -33.43 -45.62
C LYS A 587 -29.49 -34.27 -44.93
N LEU A 588 -30.47 -34.76 -45.69
CA LEU A 588 -31.54 -35.62 -45.17
C LEU A 588 -31.36 -37.07 -45.62
N SER A 589 -31.85 -38.02 -44.82
CA SER A 589 -31.93 -39.44 -45.22
C SER A 589 -32.90 -39.65 -46.39
N ASN A 590 -32.91 -40.86 -46.95
CA ASN A 590 -34.05 -41.30 -47.76
C ASN A 590 -35.34 -41.23 -46.94
N ARG A 591 -36.48 -41.00 -47.60
CA ARG A 591 -37.78 -40.91 -46.94
C ARG A 591 -38.17 -42.28 -46.38
N PHE A 592 -38.44 -42.35 -45.07
CA PHE A 592 -38.80 -43.60 -44.39
C PHE A 592 -40.06 -43.44 -43.55
N SER A 593 -40.58 -44.57 -43.05
CA SER A 593 -41.77 -44.63 -42.20
C SER A 593 -41.41 -44.31 -40.75
N LEU A 594 -42.06 -43.30 -40.17
CA LEU A 594 -41.92 -42.90 -38.77
C LEU A 594 -42.98 -43.53 -37.86
N GLY A 595 -43.91 -44.31 -38.43
CA GLY A 595 -45.04 -44.92 -37.71
C GLY A 595 -46.39 -44.69 -38.41
N ARG A 596 -47.50 -45.00 -37.71
CA ARG A 596 -48.88 -44.86 -38.21
C ARG A 596 -49.67 -43.88 -37.33
N LYS A 597 -50.52 -43.02 -37.92
CA LYS A 597 -51.47 -42.16 -37.18
C LYS A 597 -52.68 -42.97 -36.71
N HIS A 598 -53.44 -42.44 -35.74
CA HIS A 598 -54.79 -42.93 -35.43
C HIS A 598 -55.65 -42.85 -36.71
N GLY A 599 -56.04 -44.03 -37.23
CA GLY A 599 -56.68 -44.18 -38.54
C GLY A 599 -55.85 -44.96 -39.59
N GLY A 600 -54.71 -45.55 -39.22
CA GLY A 600 -53.98 -46.52 -40.05
C GLY A 600 -53.11 -45.95 -41.17
N LYS A 601 -53.15 -44.63 -41.41
CA LYS A 601 -52.30 -43.96 -42.42
C LYS A 601 -50.85 -43.86 -41.95
N GLU A 602 -49.94 -44.33 -42.80
CA GLU A 602 -48.49 -44.29 -42.59
C GLU A 602 -47.96 -42.84 -42.61
N VAL A 603 -47.15 -42.48 -41.63
CA VAL A 603 -46.47 -41.18 -41.54
C VAL A 603 -45.06 -41.34 -42.05
N LYS A 604 -44.77 -40.69 -43.19
CA LYS A 604 -43.42 -40.69 -43.77
C LYS A 604 -42.64 -39.43 -43.39
N GLY A 605 -41.34 -39.59 -43.16
CA GLY A 605 -40.45 -38.50 -42.78
C GLY A 605 -39.00 -38.73 -43.13
N TYR A 606 -38.12 -37.93 -42.52
CA TYR A 606 -36.70 -37.84 -42.82
C TYR A 606 -35.91 -37.71 -41.52
N ARG A 607 -34.67 -38.21 -41.54
CA ARG A 607 -33.68 -38.01 -40.48
C ARG A 607 -32.66 -36.99 -40.97
N ILE A 608 -32.30 -36.04 -40.12
CA ILE A 608 -31.27 -35.04 -40.41
C ILE A 608 -29.91 -35.69 -40.22
N LEU A 609 -29.14 -35.83 -41.30
CA LEU A 609 -27.83 -36.47 -41.27
C LEU A 609 -26.70 -35.46 -41.03
N GLU A 610 -26.88 -34.23 -41.52
CA GLU A 610 -25.89 -33.16 -41.43
C GLU A 610 -26.58 -31.80 -41.61
N ILE A 611 -26.09 -30.76 -40.95
CA ILE A 611 -26.52 -29.37 -41.17
C ILE A 611 -25.32 -28.62 -41.79
N TYR A 612 -25.53 -27.96 -42.92
CA TYR A 612 -24.46 -27.26 -43.63
C TYR A 612 -24.15 -25.93 -42.92
N HIS A 613 -23.18 -25.94 -41.99
CA HIS A 613 -22.80 -24.76 -41.19
C HIS A 613 -22.09 -23.64 -41.97
N ASN A 614 -21.99 -23.73 -43.30
CA ASN A 614 -21.37 -22.72 -44.16
C ASN A 614 -22.12 -22.62 -45.49
N VAL A 615 -23.24 -21.91 -45.49
CA VAL A 615 -23.65 -21.14 -46.67
C VAL A 615 -23.13 -19.71 -46.48
N LYS A 616 -21.81 -19.59 -46.27
CA LYS A 616 -21.04 -18.34 -46.18
C LYS A 616 -20.05 -18.29 -47.34
N GLN A 617 -20.56 -18.26 -48.57
CA GLN A 617 -19.81 -17.80 -49.73
C GLN A 617 -20.59 -16.70 -50.41
#